data_AF-A0AAD8KHU7-F1
#
_entry.id   AF-A0AAD8KHU7-F1
#
_cell.length_a   1.000
_cell.length_b   1.000
_cell.length_c   1.000
_cell.angle_alpha   90.00
_cell.angle_beta   90.00
_cell.angle_gamma   90.00
#
_symmetry.space_group_name_H-M   'P 1'
#
loop_
_entity.id
_entity.type
_entity.pdbx_description
1 polymer ?
#
loop_
_entity_poly.entity_id
_entity_poly.type
_entity_poly.pdbx_seq_one_letter_code
_entity_poly.pdbx_strand_id
1 'polypeptide(L)'
;MKQFFKFNHENNFTPTCLKLTWFILLSLPAFLYLNHVQEPIFLTLFSVFLFVMFKTYFISSSPPIYLVDYSCLKPPNYWRVPFSSFLEHSRIVHSLDQESVDFLSKVLISSGQSQMTYIPPALHYIPPKSTHEEANKEAQTILFTVFQDLLTKTQLTPQEIDIIIVNCSGFCPSPSLSSIIINRFSMREDVKSFNITGMGCSASALAVDMAKNLLKVHKNSNAVIVSTEILSNGWYAGKERSMMILNCLFRSGGAAVLITNKSSAKRVSKYKLLYSQRTQAAYDDIAYNSAIREEDSEGNIGVTLRKDVLHVAGELLRTNFQTLGSSILPLEEKIRYGFSIFRKKFIDKSVELYVPNFRKVIQHYCLPTSGKSVIMEIGKKMKLKDEEIEAALMTLHRFGNQSSSSLWYELAYMEAKERVKEGERVLQLGMGTGPKCISLVWECNKTIVGEAHKGPWADSIYSYPL
;
A
#
# COMPACT_ATOMS: atom_id res chain seq x y z
N MET A 1 1.10 -37.15 31.41
CA MET A 1 0.67 -37.42 30.02
C MET A 1 1.57 -36.59 29.12
N LYS A 2 2.80 -36.97 28.79
CA LYS A 2 3.24 -38.04 27.86
C LYS A 2 2.49 -38.05 26.52
N GLN A 3 3.28 -37.79 25.47
CA GLN A 3 3.04 -37.97 24.04
C GLN A 3 2.01 -37.03 23.40
N PHE A 4 2.48 -36.12 22.53
CA PHE A 4 2.06 -36.01 21.12
C PHE A 4 2.87 -34.90 20.43
N PHE A 5 4.17 -35.15 20.23
CA PHE A 5 4.93 -34.46 19.17
C PHE A 5 5.05 -35.43 18.00
N LYS A 6 4.13 -35.32 17.05
CA LYS A 6 4.22 -35.96 15.74
C LYS A 6 4.12 -34.84 14.71
N PHE A 7 5.25 -34.15 14.48
CA PHE A 7 5.36 -33.25 13.34
C PHE A 7 5.55 -34.10 12.08
N ASN A 8 4.60 -33.95 11.16
CA ASN A 8 4.60 -34.62 9.87
C ASN A 8 5.83 -34.22 9.05
N HIS A 9 6.47 -35.26 8.52
CA HIS A 9 7.39 -35.23 7.40
C HIS A 9 6.69 -34.65 6.17
N GLU A 10 7.19 -33.55 5.59
CA GLU A 10 6.95 -33.27 4.18
C GLU A 10 8.19 -32.66 3.49
N ASN A 11 8.58 -33.35 2.41
CA ASN A 11 9.24 -32.87 1.20
C ASN A 11 10.74 -32.54 1.24
N ASN A 12 11.52 -33.61 1.43
CA ASN A 12 12.93 -33.74 1.04
C ASN A 12 13.12 -33.90 -0.49
N PHE A 13 12.71 -32.93 -1.31
CA PHE A 13 13.06 -32.92 -2.75
C PHE A 13 14.36 -32.16 -3.06
N THR A 14 14.87 -31.38 -2.10
CA THR A 14 16.14 -30.65 -2.21
C THR A 14 17.40 -31.42 -1.81
N PRO A 15 17.42 -32.39 -0.87
CA PRO A 15 18.67 -33.03 -0.45
C PRO A 15 19.21 -34.05 -1.46
N THR A 16 18.37 -34.60 -2.35
CA THR A 16 18.78 -35.62 -3.34
C THR A 16 19.59 -35.02 -4.49
N CYS A 17 19.17 -33.88 -5.07
CA CYS A 17 19.96 -33.17 -6.08
C CYS A 17 21.28 -32.64 -5.52
N LEU A 18 21.26 -32.10 -4.29
CA LEU A 18 22.47 -31.64 -3.60
C LEU A 18 23.46 -32.78 -3.34
N LYS A 19 22.99 -33.95 -2.89
CA LYS A 19 23.84 -35.14 -2.70
C LYS A 19 24.41 -35.68 -4.01
N LEU A 20 23.62 -35.69 -5.09
CA LEU A 20 24.08 -36.12 -6.41
C LEU A 20 25.15 -35.18 -6.98
N THR A 21 24.97 -33.86 -6.81
CA THR A 21 25.98 -32.87 -7.21
C THR A 21 27.26 -32.97 -6.37
N TRP A 22 27.16 -33.27 -5.07
CA TRP A 22 28.33 -33.52 -4.22
C TRP A 22 29.12 -34.74 -4.68
N PHE A 23 28.43 -35.82 -5.08
CA PHE A 23 29.07 -37.03 -5.61
C PHE A 23 29.81 -36.74 -6.92
N ILE A 24 29.18 -36.00 -7.84
CA ILE A 24 29.78 -35.61 -9.13
C ILE A 24 30.98 -34.66 -8.93
N LEU A 25 30.88 -33.67 -8.03
CA LEU A 25 31.95 -32.70 -7.73
C LEU A 25 33.16 -33.34 -7.04
N LEU A 26 32.98 -34.41 -6.28
CA LEU A 26 34.08 -35.17 -5.66
C LEU A 26 34.68 -36.21 -6.62
N SER A 27 33.88 -36.78 -7.53
CA SER A 27 34.35 -37.81 -8.47
C SER A 27 35.02 -37.25 -9.72
N LEU A 28 34.59 -36.09 -10.23
CA LEU A 28 35.18 -35.46 -11.43
C LEU A 28 36.69 -35.16 -11.26
N PRO A 29 37.15 -34.55 -10.14
CA PRO A 29 38.56 -34.22 -9.95
C PRO A 29 39.43 -35.48 -9.82
N ALA A 30 38.91 -36.50 -9.13
CA ALA A 30 39.59 -37.80 -9.00
C ALA A 30 39.70 -38.52 -10.35
N PHE A 31 38.65 -38.48 -11.18
CA PHE A 31 38.66 -39.04 -12.53
C PHE A 31 39.61 -38.30 -13.48
N LEU A 32 39.67 -36.96 -13.39
CA LEU A 32 40.55 -36.14 -14.23
C LEU A 32 42.04 -36.26 -13.82
N TYR A 33 42.31 -36.43 -12.53
CA TYR A 33 43.65 -36.70 -12.00
C TYR A 33 44.17 -38.07 -12.44
N LEU A 34 43.32 -39.10 -12.42
CA LEU A 34 43.65 -40.45 -12.90
C LEU A 34 43.93 -40.53 -14.41
N ASN A 35 43.45 -39.55 -15.20
CA ASN A 35 43.61 -39.51 -16.65
C ASN A 35 44.71 -38.53 -17.15
N HIS A 36 45.60 -38.05 -16.28
CA HIS A 36 46.73 -37.17 -16.65
C HIS A 36 46.36 -35.90 -17.43
N VAL A 37 45.19 -35.32 -17.18
CA VAL A 37 44.81 -34.03 -17.78
C VAL A 37 45.67 -32.93 -17.16
N GLN A 38 46.35 -32.13 -17.98
CA GLN A 38 47.41 -31.20 -17.55
C GLN A 38 46.95 -30.01 -16.67
N GLU A 39 45.65 -29.77 -16.50
CA GLU A 39 45.12 -28.60 -15.76
C GLU A 39 43.90 -28.93 -14.85
N PRO A 40 44.01 -29.88 -13.89
CA PRO A 40 42.87 -30.31 -13.08
C PRO A 40 42.40 -29.24 -12.08
N ILE A 41 43.26 -28.27 -11.76
CA ILE A 41 42.98 -27.18 -10.82
C ILE A 41 42.02 -26.14 -11.44
N PHE A 42 42.16 -25.83 -12.74
CA PHE A 42 41.29 -24.85 -13.39
C PHE A 42 39.84 -25.36 -13.53
N LEU A 43 39.68 -26.64 -13.91
CA LEU A 43 38.37 -27.30 -14.03
C LEU A 43 37.65 -27.44 -12.68
N THR A 44 38.40 -27.68 -11.59
CA THR A 44 37.85 -27.73 -10.24
C THR A 44 37.42 -26.36 -9.74
N LEU A 45 38.24 -25.32 -9.94
CA LEU A 45 37.87 -23.94 -9.59
C LEU A 45 36.66 -23.45 -10.40
N PHE A 46 36.58 -23.78 -11.69
CA PHE A 46 35.45 -23.41 -12.54
C PHE A 46 34.15 -24.12 -12.13
N SER A 47 34.21 -25.40 -11.78
CA SER A 47 33.03 -26.16 -11.30
C SER A 47 32.57 -25.71 -9.91
N VAL A 48 33.50 -25.35 -9.01
CA VAL A 48 33.16 -24.71 -7.72
C VAL A 48 32.54 -23.33 -7.95
N PHE A 49 33.08 -22.52 -8.87
CA PHE A 49 32.52 -21.22 -9.24
C PHE A 49 31.10 -21.35 -9.81
N LEU A 50 30.87 -22.28 -10.74
CA LEU A 50 29.55 -22.58 -11.28
C LEU A 50 28.60 -23.09 -10.19
N PHE A 51 29.05 -23.91 -9.25
CA PHE A 51 28.24 -24.38 -8.13
C PHE A 51 27.89 -23.25 -7.15
N VAL A 52 28.84 -22.36 -6.82
CA VAL A 52 28.57 -21.18 -6.00
C VAL A 52 27.59 -20.27 -6.72
N MET A 53 27.72 -20.07 -8.03
CA MET A 53 26.77 -19.31 -8.84
C MET A 53 25.38 -19.96 -8.89
N PHE A 54 25.32 -21.28 -9.05
CA PHE A 54 24.06 -22.03 -9.07
C PHE A 54 23.39 -22.03 -7.70
N LYS A 55 24.16 -22.27 -6.62
CA LYS A 55 23.68 -22.23 -5.24
C LYS A 55 23.22 -20.83 -4.86
N THR A 56 23.97 -19.79 -5.20
CA THR A 56 23.54 -18.40 -4.97
C THR A 56 22.30 -18.07 -5.79
N TYR A 57 22.21 -18.49 -7.06
CA TYR A 57 21.02 -18.26 -7.88
C TYR A 57 19.75 -18.93 -7.30
N PHE A 58 19.84 -20.21 -6.91
CA PHE A 58 18.69 -20.96 -6.39
C PHE A 58 18.36 -20.71 -4.92
N ILE A 59 19.35 -20.36 -4.08
CA ILE A 59 19.12 -20.00 -2.68
C ILE A 59 18.71 -18.52 -2.54
N SER A 60 19.10 -17.65 -3.48
CA SER A 60 18.81 -16.22 -3.43
C SER A 60 17.49 -15.82 -4.10
N SER A 61 16.87 -16.68 -4.92
CA SER A 61 15.59 -16.31 -5.53
C SER A 61 14.49 -16.27 -4.46
N SER A 62 14.19 -15.07 -3.96
CA SER A 62 13.01 -14.86 -3.12
C SER A 62 11.78 -15.35 -3.87
N PRO A 63 10.86 -16.07 -3.21
CA PRO A 63 9.68 -16.56 -3.89
C PRO A 63 8.90 -15.38 -4.47
N PRO A 64 8.37 -15.49 -5.70
CA PRO A 64 7.59 -14.42 -6.30
C PRO A 64 6.35 -14.15 -5.44
N ILE A 65 6.01 -12.88 -5.28
CA ILE A 65 4.81 -12.45 -4.57
C ILE A 65 3.77 -12.04 -5.60
N TYR A 66 2.60 -12.66 -5.50
CA TYR A 66 1.48 -12.45 -6.40
C TYR A 66 0.34 -11.77 -5.66
N LEU A 67 -0.23 -10.74 -6.28
CA LEU A 67 -1.52 -10.17 -5.90
C LEU A 67 -2.61 -10.93 -6.64
N VAL A 68 -3.36 -11.75 -5.91
CA VAL A 68 -4.40 -12.61 -6.49
C VAL A 68 -5.60 -11.78 -6.88
N ASP A 69 -6.19 -11.09 -5.90
CA ASP A 69 -7.31 -10.18 -6.08
C ASP A 69 -7.41 -9.23 -4.86
N TYR A 70 -8.30 -8.25 -4.95
CA TYR A 70 -8.65 -7.34 -3.86
C TYR A 70 -10.13 -6.93 -3.92
N SER A 71 -10.62 -6.47 -2.78
CA SER A 71 -11.94 -5.90 -2.59
C SER A 71 -11.81 -4.49 -2.03
N CYS A 72 -12.66 -3.58 -2.47
CA CYS A 72 -12.79 -2.24 -1.91
C CYS A 72 -14.23 -2.02 -1.48
N LEU A 73 -14.42 -1.36 -0.34
CA LEU A 73 -15.73 -1.02 0.19
C LEU A 73 -16.41 0.01 -0.71
N LYS A 74 -17.64 -0.26 -1.11
CA LYS A 74 -18.57 0.80 -1.48
C LYS A 74 -19.49 1.06 -0.29
N PRO A 75 -19.33 2.18 0.43
CA PRO A 75 -20.20 2.44 1.58
C PRO A 75 -21.66 2.50 1.14
N PRO A 76 -22.60 2.08 2.00
CA PRO A 76 -24.02 2.18 1.71
C PRO A 76 -24.45 3.63 1.43
N ASN A 77 -25.48 3.82 0.60
CA ASN A 77 -25.93 5.17 0.21
C ASN A 77 -26.37 6.06 1.39
N TYR A 78 -26.82 5.47 2.50
CA TYR A 78 -27.19 6.23 3.70
C TYR A 78 -25.98 6.78 4.48
N TRP A 79 -24.73 6.42 4.11
CA TRP A 79 -23.49 7.03 4.62
C TRP A 79 -23.09 8.27 3.80
N ARG A 80 -23.79 8.56 2.70
CA ARG A 80 -23.44 9.69 1.84
C ARG A 80 -23.75 11.00 2.56
N VAL A 81 -22.79 11.91 2.56
CA VAL A 81 -22.97 13.26 3.14
C VAL A 81 -22.68 14.33 2.08
N PRO A 82 -23.70 14.98 1.52
CA PRO A 82 -23.52 16.18 0.72
C PRO A 82 -22.90 17.31 1.56
N PHE A 83 -22.15 18.21 0.92
CA PHE A 83 -21.55 19.39 1.55
C PHE A 83 -22.60 20.29 2.19
N SER A 84 -23.81 20.39 1.63
CA SER A 84 -24.91 21.15 2.24
C SER A 84 -25.27 20.59 3.62
N SER A 85 -25.46 19.27 3.72
CA SER A 85 -25.75 18.59 4.99
C SER A 85 -24.57 18.71 5.97
N PHE A 86 -23.34 18.54 5.49
CA PHE A 86 -22.15 18.72 6.34
C PHE A 86 -22.06 20.13 6.94
N LEU A 87 -22.28 21.16 6.12
CA LEU A 87 -22.19 22.55 6.54
C LEU A 87 -23.36 22.96 7.43
N GLU A 88 -24.57 22.46 7.14
CA GLU A 88 -25.74 22.65 8.01
C GLU A 88 -25.50 22.05 9.39
N HIS A 89 -25.04 20.79 9.46
CA HIS A 89 -24.71 20.14 10.73
C HIS A 89 -23.62 20.91 11.48
N SER A 90 -22.57 21.35 10.78
CA SER A 90 -21.47 22.12 11.37
C SER A 90 -21.94 23.46 11.99
N ARG A 91 -22.99 24.09 11.46
CA ARG A 91 -23.59 25.33 12.03
C ARG A 91 -24.42 25.07 13.28
N ILE A 92 -25.02 23.89 13.39
CA ILE A 92 -25.87 23.52 14.53
C ILE A 92 -25.02 23.04 15.71
N VAL A 93 -23.83 22.48 15.45
CA VAL A 93 -22.88 22.09 16.50
C VAL A 93 -22.39 23.34 17.24
N HIS A 94 -22.82 23.48 18.50
CA HIS A 94 -22.52 24.66 19.34
C HIS A 94 -21.02 24.95 19.54
N SER A 95 -20.14 23.97 19.33
CA SER A 95 -18.69 24.18 19.49
C SER A 95 -18.05 24.92 18.31
N LEU A 96 -18.70 25.05 17.15
CA LEU A 96 -18.14 25.71 15.97
C LEU A 96 -18.79 27.08 15.77
N ASP A 97 -17.96 28.11 15.60
CA ASP A 97 -18.42 29.45 15.23
C ASP A 97 -18.51 29.63 13.70
N GLN A 98 -19.08 30.77 13.29
CA GLN A 98 -19.27 31.09 11.88
C GLN A 98 -17.94 31.10 11.10
N GLU A 99 -16.86 31.57 11.70
CA GLU A 99 -15.53 31.61 11.07
C GLU A 99 -15.00 30.19 10.81
N SER A 100 -15.19 29.27 11.76
CA SER A 100 -14.85 27.86 11.61
C SER A 100 -15.66 27.21 10.49
N VAL A 101 -16.97 27.46 10.42
CA VAL A 101 -17.85 26.95 9.34
C VAL A 101 -17.43 27.49 7.97
N ASP A 102 -17.11 28.78 7.87
CA ASP A 102 -16.65 29.41 6.62
C ASP A 102 -15.31 28.81 6.16
N PHE A 103 -14.42 28.51 7.10
CA PHE A 103 -13.18 27.80 6.82
C PHE A 103 -13.45 26.38 6.30
N LEU A 104 -14.26 25.58 6.99
CA LEU A 104 -14.64 24.22 6.56
C LEU A 104 -15.26 24.21 5.16
N SER A 105 -16.14 25.19 4.87
CA SER A 105 -16.75 25.39 3.55
C SER A 105 -15.71 25.61 2.46
N LYS A 106 -14.75 26.51 2.67
CA LYS A 106 -13.64 26.75 1.73
C LYS A 106 -12.81 25.50 1.50
N VAL A 107 -12.50 24.74 2.56
CA VAL A 107 -11.74 23.49 2.46
C VAL A 107 -12.51 22.44 1.65
N LEU A 108 -13.80 22.24 1.91
CA LEU A 108 -14.61 21.28 1.14
C LEU A 108 -14.63 21.60 -0.35
N ILE A 109 -14.91 22.87 -0.71
CA ILE A 109 -15.00 23.32 -2.10
C ILE A 109 -13.66 23.17 -2.83
N SER A 110 -12.54 23.46 -2.16
CA SER A 110 -11.20 23.39 -2.74
C SER A 110 -10.54 22.00 -2.68
N SER A 111 -11.10 21.07 -1.89
CA SER A 111 -10.48 19.75 -1.66
C SER A 111 -10.37 18.88 -2.92
N GLY A 112 -11.26 19.09 -3.90
CA GLY A 112 -11.40 18.26 -5.09
C GLY A 112 -12.34 17.06 -4.93
N GLN A 113 -12.96 16.91 -3.75
CA GLN A 113 -13.98 15.89 -3.49
C GLN A 113 -15.36 16.34 -4.00
N SER A 114 -16.26 15.39 -4.18
CA SER A 114 -17.64 15.66 -4.59
C SER A 114 -18.66 15.48 -3.49
N GLN A 115 -19.91 15.79 -3.83
CA GLN A 115 -21.12 15.56 -3.05
C GLN A 115 -21.47 14.07 -2.85
N MET A 116 -20.69 13.15 -3.46
CA MET A 116 -20.95 11.69 -3.47
C MET A 116 -20.11 10.92 -2.44
N THR A 117 -19.39 11.63 -1.58
CA THR A 117 -18.49 11.04 -0.59
C THR A 117 -19.23 10.57 0.67
N TYR A 118 -18.59 9.69 1.44
CA TYR A 118 -19.23 8.95 2.53
C TYR A 118 -18.54 9.18 3.89
N ILE A 119 -19.34 9.23 4.94
CA ILE A 119 -18.94 9.38 6.35
C ILE A 119 -19.76 8.35 7.16
N PRO A 120 -19.25 7.76 8.26
CA PRO A 120 -20.02 6.80 9.04
C PRO A 120 -21.24 7.45 9.73
N PRO A 121 -22.33 6.69 9.97
CA PRO A 121 -23.54 7.19 10.62
C PRO A 121 -23.31 7.86 11.98
N ALA A 122 -22.29 7.42 12.71
CA ALA A 122 -21.91 8.01 13.99
C ALA A 122 -21.61 9.51 13.91
N LEU A 123 -21.09 9.98 12.78
CA LEU A 123 -20.78 11.40 12.54
C LEU A 123 -21.95 12.18 11.92
N HIS A 124 -23.10 11.54 11.69
CA HIS A 124 -24.31 12.22 11.23
C HIS A 124 -25.11 12.81 12.40
N TYR A 125 -24.85 12.36 13.64
CA TYR A 125 -25.46 12.91 14.85
C TYR A 125 -24.98 14.35 15.10
N ILE A 126 -25.79 15.11 15.83
CA ILE A 126 -25.47 16.49 16.24
C ILE A 126 -25.55 16.54 17.78
N PRO A 127 -24.42 16.68 18.50
CA PRO A 127 -23.05 16.63 17.97
C PRO A 127 -22.65 15.20 17.48
N PRO A 128 -21.60 15.09 16.65
CA PRO A 128 -21.07 13.80 16.20
C PRO A 128 -20.74 12.86 17.37
N LYS A 129 -21.07 11.58 17.23
CA LYS A 129 -20.77 10.55 18.23
C LYS A 129 -19.43 9.91 17.96
N SER A 130 -18.47 10.15 18.85
CA SER A 130 -17.11 9.59 18.77
C SER A 130 -16.84 8.54 19.85
N THR A 131 -17.85 7.76 20.23
CA THR A 131 -17.69 6.74 21.28
C THR A 131 -16.95 5.52 20.75
N HIS A 132 -16.29 4.79 21.65
CA HIS A 132 -15.62 3.53 21.33
C HIS A 132 -16.57 2.49 20.72
N GLU A 133 -17.84 2.48 21.15
CA GLU A 133 -18.87 1.58 20.61
C GLU A 133 -19.17 1.88 19.14
N GLU A 134 -19.35 3.14 18.78
CA GLU A 134 -19.60 3.55 17.40
C GLU A 134 -18.39 3.28 16.49
N ALA A 135 -17.17 3.51 16.99
CA ALA A 135 -15.93 3.14 16.31
C ALA A 135 -15.83 1.63 16.04
N ASN A 136 -16.24 0.79 16.99
CA ASN A 136 -16.29 -0.66 16.77
C ASN A 136 -17.36 -1.05 15.75
N LYS A 137 -18.55 -0.43 15.76
CA LYS A 137 -19.60 -0.70 14.76
C LYS A 137 -19.14 -0.34 13.34
N GLU A 138 -18.50 0.82 13.18
CA GLU A 138 -17.89 1.23 11.91
C GLU A 138 -16.83 0.22 11.47
N ALA A 139 -15.89 -0.13 12.36
CA ALA A 139 -14.82 -1.07 12.05
C ALA A 139 -15.35 -2.44 11.62
N GLN A 140 -16.28 -3.02 12.38
CA GLN A 140 -16.88 -4.31 12.06
C GLN A 140 -17.60 -4.27 10.70
N THR A 141 -18.37 -3.22 10.43
CA THR A 141 -19.07 -3.05 9.16
C THR A 141 -18.09 -3.08 7.98
N ILE A 142 -17.01 -2.29 8.06
CA ILE A 142 -16.03 -2.19 6.98
C ILE A 142 -15.25 -3.50 6.85
N LEU A 143 -14.60 -3.95 7.94
CA LEU A 143 -13.68 -5.09 7.94
C LEU A 143 -14.37 -6.37 7.48
N PHE A 144 -15.58 -6.66 7.98
CA PHE A 144 -16.30 -7.87 7.62
C PHE A 144 -16.76 -7.85 6.15
N THR A 145 -17.21 -6.68 5.67
CA THR A 145 -17.68 -6.54 4.28
C THR A 145 -16.55 -6.79 3.29
N VAL A 146 -15.42 -6.10 3.43
CA VAL A 146 -14.31 -6.24 2.46
C VAL A 146 -13.64 -7.61 2.54
N PHE A 147 -13.50 -8.18 3.74
CA PHE A 147 -12.91 -9.50 3.91
C PHE A 147 -13.80 -10.59 3.31
N GLN A 148 -15.11 -10.56 3.57
CA GLN A 148 -16.06 -11.52 2.99
C GLN A 148 -16.14 -11.40 1.46
N ASP A 149 -16.17 -10.19 0.91
CA ASP A 149 -16.19 -9.98 -0.54
C ASP A 149 -14.91 -10.53 -1.20
N LEU A 150 -13.74 -10.31 -0.59
CA LEU A 150 -12.47 -10.87 -1.06
C LEU A 150 -12.48 -12.41 -1.06
N LEU A 151 -12.92 -13.04 0.04
CA LEU A 151 -13.02 -14.50 0.11
C LEU A 151 -13.96 -15.05 -0.96
N THR A 152 -15.09 -14.37 -1.19
CA THR A 152 -16.07 -14.75 -2.21
C THR A 152 -15.48 -14.66 -3.62
N LYS A 153 -14.78 -13.55 -3.95
CA LYS A 153 -14.11 -13.37 -5.25
C LYS A 153 -13.03 -14.39 -5.52
N THR A 154 -12.28 -14.75 -4.48
CA THR A 154 -11.11 -15.64 -4.58
C THR A 154 -11.47 -17.12 -4.37
N GLN A 155 -12.72 -17.41 -3.99
CA GLN A 155 -13.23 -18.74 -3.66
C GLN A 155 -12.39 -19.44 -2.57
N LEU A 156 -11.84 -18.65 -1.64
CA LEU A 156 -11.11 -19.16 -0.50
C LEU A 156 -11.99 -19.19 0.74
N THR A 157 -11.72 -20.16 1.61
CA THR A 157 -12.28 -20.21 2.95
C THR A 157 -11.39 -19.43 3.93
N PRO A 158 -11.94 -18.92 5.06
CA PRO A 158 -11.13 -18.32 6.13
C PRO A 158 -10.00 -19.23 6.63
N GLN A 159 -10.20 -20.54 6.54
CA GLN A 159 -9.26 -21.59 6.94
C GLN A 159 -8.10 -21.75 5.95
N GLU A 160 -8.11 -21.09 4.80
CA GLU A 160 -6.99 -21.10 3.84
C GLU A 160 -6.09 -19.87 3.94
N ILE A 161 -6.38 -18.97 4.89
CA ILE A 161 -5.59 -17.76 5.13
C ILE A 161 -4.57 -18.03 6.24
N ASP A 162 -3.29 -17.85 5.93
CA ASP A 162 -2.18 -18.15 6.84
C ASP A 162 -1.72 -16.92 7.63
N ILE A 163 -1.82 -15.76 7.01
CA ILE A 163 -1.39 -14.48 7.56
C ILE A 163 -2.50 -13.45 7.36
N ILE A 164 -2.83 -12.70 8.41
CA ILE A 164 -3.71 -11.54 8.33
C ILE A 164 -3.02 -10.30 8.89
N ILE A 165 -3.02 -9.23 8.11
CA ILE A 165 -2.46 -7.93 8.50
C ILE A 165 -3.55 -6.89 8.40
N VAL A 166 -4.01 -6.37 9.53
CA VAL A 166 -4.97 -5.27 9.56
C VAL A 166 -4.24 -3.97 9.82
N ASN A 167 -4.55 -2.91 9.07
CA ASN A 167 -4.04 -1.57 9.35
C ASN A 167 -5.18 -0.56 9.51
N CYS A 168 -5.08 0.21 10.58
CA CYS A 168 -5.93 1.35 10.90
C CYS A 168 -5.14 2.30 11.82
N SER A 169 -5.12 3.59 11.51
CA SER A 169 -4.23 4.53 12.20
C SER A 169 -4.89 5.20 13.39
N GLY A 170 -6.16 5.57 13.26
CA GLY A 170 -6.93 6.35 14.22
C GLY A 170 -7.59 5.51 15.30
N PHE A 171 -7.76 4.19 15.11
CA PHE A 171 -8.48 3.33 16.04
C PHE A 171 -7.70 2.06 16.38
N CYS A 172 -7.43 1.86 17.66
CA CYS A 172 -6.67 0.73 18.20
C CYS A 172 -7.40 0.12 19.41
N PRO A 173 -8.42 -0.74 19.17
CA PRO A 173 -9.14 -1.41 20.26
C PRO A 173 -8.33 -2.55 20.87
N SER A 174 -8.76 -2.98 22.05
CA SER A 174 -8.32 -4.21 22.71
C SER A 174 -9.55 -5.05 23.05
N PRO A 175 -9.79 -6.21 22.40
CA PRO A 175 -8.94 -6.90 21.42
C PRO A 175 -8.71 -6.15 20.09
N SER A 176 -7.62 -6.50 19.37
CA SER A 176 -7.23 -5.83 18.13
C SER A 176 -8.22 -6.06 16.97
N LEU A 177 -8.15 -5.21 15.93
CA LEU A 177 -8.98 -5.37 14.73
C LEU A 177 -8.73 -6.71 14.00
N SER A 178 -7.48 -7.18 13.97
CA SER A 178 -7.15 -8.51 13.45
C SER A 178 -7.85 -9.62 14.23
N SER A 179 -7.92 -9.50 15.56
CA SER A 179 -8.60 -10.47 16.44
C SER A 179 -10.11 -10.48 16.20
N ILE A 180 -10.72 -9.30 15.93
CA ILE A 180 -12.14 -9.17 15.60
C ILE A 180 -12.48 -9.96 14.33
N ILE A 181 -11.65 -9.89 13.29
CA ILE A 181 -11.82 -10.68 12.05
C ILE A 181 -11.66 -12.17 12.35
N ILE A 182 -10.58 -12.56 13.05
CA ILE A 182 -10.30 -13.97 13.38
C ILE A 182 -11.48 -14.61 14.12
N ASN A 183 -12.01 -13.91 15.13
CA ASN A 183 -13.17 -14.36 15.88
C ASN A 183 -14.42 -14.46 15.00
N ARG A 184 -14.72 -13.43 14.20
CA ARG A 184 -15.92 -13.40 13.35
C ARG A 184 -15.95 -14.55 12.33
N PHE A 185 -14.80 -14.86 11.73
CA PHE A 185 -14.69 -15.83 10.64
C PHE A 185 -14.18 -17.21 11.08
N SER A 186 -13.99 -17.43 12.39
CA SER A 186 -13.50 -18.69 12.95
C SER A 186 -12.25 -19.20 12.21
N MET A 187 -11.28 -18.31 12.04
CA MET A 187 -10.01 -18.63 11.39
C MET A 187 -9.23 -19.67 12.21
N ARG A 188 -8.23 -20.28 11.59
CA ARG A 188 -7.42 -21.33 12.23
C ARG A 188 -6.69 -20.82 13.47
N GLU A 189 -6.47 -21.72 14.43
CA GLU A 189 -5.74 -21.46 15.68
C GLU A 189 -4.29 -20.98 15.46
N ASP A 190 -3.70 -21.30 14.31
CA ASP A 190 -2.29 -21.02 14.00
C ASP A 190 -2.07 -19.79 13.11
N VAL A 191 -3.15 -19.08 12.72
CA VAL A 191 -3.10 -17.91 11.85
C VAL A 191 -2.16 -16.84 12.42
N LYS A 192 -1.27 -16.31 11.58
CA LYS A 192 -0.38 -15.22 11.99
C LYS A 192 -1.11 -13.89 11.82
N SER A 193 -1.43 -13.24 12.94
CA SER A 193 -2.20 -11.99 12.93
C SER A 193 -1.36 -10.80 13.36
N PHE A 194 -1.50 -9.69 12.64
CA PHE A 194 -0.79 -8.44 12.92
C PHE A 194 -1.76 -7.26 12.79
N ASN A 195 -1.63 -6.29 13.70
CA ASN A 195 -2.34 -5.01 13.66
C ASN A 195 -1.34 -3.86 13.57
N ILE A 196 -1.44 -3.04 12.54
CA ILE A 196 -0.55 -1.91 12.27
C ILE A 196 -1.31 -0.59 12.49
N THR A 197 -0.75 0.29 13.31
CA THR A 197 -1.36 1.57 13.69
C THR A 197 -0.35 2.72 13.57
N GLY A 198 -0.84 3.96 13.41
CA GLY A 198 -0.01 5.18 13.41
C GLY A 198 0.80 5.45 12.13
N MET A 199 0.54 4.72 11.03
CA MET A 199 1.28 4.86 9.77
C MET A 199 0.58 5.74 8.73
N GLY A 200 -0.66 6.17 8.98
CA GLY A 200 -1.47 7.02 8.10
C GLY A 200 -1.70 6.40 6.73
N CYS A 201 -1.81 7.23 5.69
CA CYS A 201 -2.12 6.78 4.33
C CYS A 201 -1.04 5.86 3.71
N SER A 202 0.15 5.73 4.32
CA SER A 202 1.18 4.78 3.88
C SER A 202 0.94 3.33 4.32
N ALA A 203 0.02 3.11 5.26
CA ALA A 203 -0.09 1.86 6.00
C ALA A 203 -0.34 0.63 5.12
N SER A 204 -1.16 0.76 4.06
CA SER A 204 -1.45 -0.37 3.18
C SER A 204 -0.26 -0.77 2.33
N ALA A 205 0.50 0.20 1.80
CA ALA A 205 1.71 -0.10 1.02
C ALA A 205 2.80 -0.71 1.91
N LEU A 206 2.91 -0.22 3.15
CA LEU A 206 3.78 -0.79 4.18
C LEU A 206 3.36 -2.23 4.55
N ALA A 207 2.06 -2.49 4.66
CA ALA A 207 1.53 -3.83 4.94
C ALA A 207 1.85 -4.82 3.80
N VAL A 208 1.83 -4.39 2.54
CA VAL A 208 2.29 -5.21 1.42
C VAL A 208 3.78 -5.55 1.54
N ASP A 209 4.64 -4.58 1.87
CA ASP A 209 6.07 -4.87 2.06
C ASP A 209 6.30 -5.82 3.24
N MET A 210 5.57 -5.64 4.34
CA MET A 210 5.60 -6.55 5.49
C MET A 210 5.16 -7.97 5.08
N ALA A 211 4.03 -8.10 4.39
CA ALA A 211 3.52 -9.39 3.94
C ALA A 211 4.47 -10.08 2.96
N LYS A 212 5.09 -9.34 2.03
CA LYS A 212 6.18 -9.85 1.17
C LYS A 212 7.30 -10.47 2.01
N ASN A 213 7.75 -9.80 3.07
CA ASN A 213 8.83 -10.32 3.91
C ASN A 213 8.39 -11.55 4.74
N LEU A 214 7.15 -11.58 5.24
CA LEU A 214 6.60 -12.76 5.89
C LEU A 214 6.48 -13.94 4.92
N LEU A 215 6.02 -13.71 3.69
CA LEU A 215 5.91 -14.72 2.63
C LEU A 215 7.28 -15.20 2.10
N LYS A 216 8.38 -14.52 2.40
CA LYS A 216 9.72 -15.12 2.16
C LYS A 216 10.03 -16.24 3.15
N VAL A 217 9.51 -16.13 4.38
CA VAL A 217 9.72 -17.10 5.45
C VAL A 217 8.68 -18.21 5.38
N HIS A 218 7.41 -17.86 5.20
CA HIS A 218 6.28 -18.78 5.13
C HIS A 218 6.00 -19.17 3.67
N LYS A 219 6.48 -20.35 3.27
CA LYS A 219 6.32 -20.89 1.91
C LYS A 219 4.90 -21.39 1.67
N ASN A 220 4.43 -21.25 0.42
CA ASN A 220 3.11 -21.72 -0.03
C ASN A 220 1.95 -21.18 0.82
N SER A 221 1.99 -19.89 1.16
CA SER A 221 1.04 -19.26 2.08
C SER A 221 0.21 -18.17 1.41
N ASN A 222 -0.99 -17.95 1.93
CA ASN A 222 -1.89 -16.85 1.62
C ASN A 222 -1.84 -15.81 2.74
N ALA A 223 -1.63 -14.55 2.37
CA ALA A 223 -1.69 -13.42 3.27
C ALA A 223 -2.81 -12.46 2.83
N VAL A 224 -3.66 -12.06 3.77
CA VAL A 224 -4.68 -11.04 3.55
C VAL A 224 -4.30 -9.77 4.29
N ILE A 225 -4.27 -8.66 3.57
CA ILE A 225 -4.12 -7.32 4.14
C ILE A 225 -5.49 -6.66 4.15
N VAL A 226 -5.92 -6.13 5.30
CA VAL A 226 -7.16 -5.35 5.41
C VAL A 226 -6.80 -3.93 5.86
N SER A 227 -7.16 -2.93 5.05
CA SER A 227 -6.78 -1.53 5.23
C SER A 227 -8.04 -0.68 5.38
N THR A 228 -8.15 0.09 6.47
CA THR A 228 -9.27 1.03 6.68
C THR A 228 -8.89 2.13 7.66
N GLU A 229 -9.69 3.19 7.71
CA GLU A 229 -9.60 4.25 8.71
C GLU A 229 -10.97 4.42 9.35
N ILE A 230 -11.01 4.46 10.69
CA ILE A 230 -12.27 4.57 11.45
C ILE A 230 -12.48 6.03 11.81
N LEU A 231 -13.40 6.67 11.09
CA LEU A 231 -13.57 8.13 11.15
C LEU A 231 -14.30 8.57 12.39
N SER A 232 -15.21 7.75 12.93
CA SER A 232 -15.93 8.06 14.16
C SER A 232 -15.00 8.33 15.34
N ASN A 233 -13.80 7.73 15.40
CA ASN A 233 -12.80 8.00 16.44
C ASN A 233 -11.89 9.21 16.13
N GLY A 234 -11.96 9.74 14.91
CA GLY A 234 -11.05 10.77 14.39
C GLY A 234 -11.64 12.18 14.32
N TRP A 235 -12.90 12.38 14.71
CA TRP A 235 -13.55 13.69 14.64
C TRP A 235 -12.92 14.68 15.61
N TYR A 236 -12.43 15.80 15.08
CA TYR A 236 -11.91 16.91 15.88
C TYR A 236 -13.04 17.90 16.21
N ALA A 237 -13.28 18.16 17.49
CA ALA A 237 -14.38 19.00 17.98
C ALA A 237 -14.00 20.45 18.29
N GLY A 238 -12.70 20.78 18.26
CA GLY A 238 -12.18 22.11 18.55
C GLY A 238 -12.13 23.03 17.32
N LYS A 239 -11.42 24.16 17.46
CA LYS A 239 -11.41 25.27 16.48
C LYS A 239 -10.06 25.51 15.81
N GLU A 240 -9.04 24.71 16.10
CA GLU A 240 -7.73 24.85 15.47
C GLU A 240 -7.79 24.47 13.99
N ARG A 241 -7.54 25.45 13.12
CA ARG A 241 -7.68 25.29 11.66
C ARG A 241 -6.81 24.16 11.09
N SER A 242 -5.61 23.96 11.64
CA SER A 242 -4.68 22.91 11.22
C SER A 242 -5.22 21.50 11.46
N MET A 243 -6.10 21.34 12.45
CA MET A 243 -6.75 20.06 12.80
C MET A 243 -8.10 19.91 12.09
N MET A 244 -8.88 20.99 11.98
CA MET A 244 -10.21 20.99 11.32
C MET A 244 -10.19 20.52 9.86
N ILE A 245 -9.10 20.76 9.12
CA ILE A 245 -8.97 20.36 7.71
C ILE A 245 -9.31 18.88 7.50
N LEU A 246 -8.95 18.02 8.46
CA LEU A 246 -9.10 16.57 8.31
C LEU A 246 -10.54 16.09 8.41
N ASN A 247 -11.41 16.82 9.13
CA ASN A 247 -12.86 16.57 9.13
C ASN A 247 -13.44 16.73 7.71
N CYS A 248 -12.85 17.60 6.89
CA CYS A 248 -13.28 17.80 5.50
C CYS A 248 -12.66 16.81 4.52
N LEU A 249 -11.44 16.32 4.76
CA LEU A 249 -10.69 15.52 3.79
C LEU A 249 -10.99 14.02 3.86
N PHE A 250 -11.00 13.44 5.06
CA PHE A 250 -11.14 12.00 5.21
C PHE A 250 -12.56 11.52 4.95
N ARG A 251 -12.67 10.39 4.24
CA ARG A 251 -13.93 9.74 3.89
C ARG A 251 -13.85 8.24 4.10
N SER A 252 -15.00 7.62 4.37
CA SER A 252 -15.06 6.20 4.68
C SER A 252 -14.59 5.36 3.51
N GLY A 253 -13.76 4.37 3.81
CA GLY A 253 -13.35 3.37 2.85
C GLY A 253 -12.65 2.20 3.52
N GLY A 254 -12.41 1.17 2.72
CA GLY A 254 -11.69 0.00 3.16
C GLY A 254 -11.30 -0.85 1.98
N ALA A 255 -10.22 -1.61 2.15
CA ALA A 255 -9.80 -2.58 1.16
C ALA A 255 -9.34 -3.87 1.83
N ALA A 256 -9.60 -5.02 1.21
CA ALA A 256 -9.00 -6.30 1.54
C ALA A 256 -8.23 -6.82 0.34
N VAL A 257 -7.00 -7.29 0.54
CA VAL A 257 -6.04 -7.61 -0.52
C VAL A 257 -5.47 -8.98 -0.27
N LEU A 258 -5.63 -9.92 -1.21
CA LEU A 258 -5.04 -11.25 -1.13
C LEU A 258 -3.71 -11.29 -1.87
N ILE A 259 -2.63 -11.56 -1.15
CA ILE A 259 -1.33 -11.83 -1.73
C ILE A 259 -0.81 -13.20 -1.35
N THR A 260 -0.03 -13.83 -2.23
CA THR A 260 0.46 -15.20 -2.03
C THR A 260 1.83 -15.40 -2.67
N ASN A 261 2.57 -16.40 -2.19
CA ASN A 261 3.78 -16.90 -2.82
C ASN A 261 3.61 -18.31 -3.41
N LYS A 262 2.36 -18.82 -3.47
CA LYS A 262 2.05 -20.13 -4.07
C LYS A 262 2.38 -20.10 -5.56
N SER A 263 3.15 -21.09 -6.02
CA SER A 263 3.55 -21.19 -7.44
C SER A 263 2.36 -21.35 -8.38
N SER A 264 1.28 -21.99 -7.92
CA SER A 264 0.01 -22.13 -8.65
C SER A 264 -0.65 -20.78 -8.96
N ALA A 265 -0.37 -19.74 -8.18
CA ALA A 265 -0.98 -18.43 -8.36
C ALA A 265 -0.46 -17.68 -9.59
N LYS A 266 0.70 -18.06 -10.15
CA LYS A 266 1.39 -17.34 -11.22
C LYS A 266 0.51 -16.98 -12.41
N ARG A 267 -0.39 -17.88 -12.83
CA ARG A 267 -1.26 -17.69 -14.01
C ARG A 267 -2.63 -17.09 -13.68
N VAL A 268 -3.06 -17.19 -12.41
CA VAL A 268 -4.41 -16.77 -11.99
C VAL A 268 -4.41 -15.38 -11.34
N SER A 269 -3.29 -14.98 -10.73
CA SER A 269 -3.12 -13.68 -10.08
C SER A 269 -3.25 -12.52 -11.05
N LYS A 270 -3.80 -11.40 -10.59
CA LYS A 270 -3.84 -10.15 -11.35
C LYS A 270 -2.44 -9.57 -11.56
N TYR A 271 -1.62 -9.53 -10.51
CA TYR A 271 -0.29 -8.89 -10.56
C TYR A 271 0.82 -9.69 -9.87
N LYS A 272 2.05 -9.39 -10.24
CA LYS A 272 3.28 -9.82 -9.56
C LYS A 272 4.01 -8.60 -8.99
N LEU A 273 4.43 -8.68 -7.73
CA LEU A 273 5.25 -7.64 -7.12
C LEU A 273 6.69 -7.75 -7.65
N LEU A 274 7.17 -6.70 -8.30
CA LEU A 274 8.55 -6.62 -8.78
C LEU A 274 9.47 -5.94 -7.76
N TYR A 275 9.04 -4.79 -7.25
CA TYR A 275 9.84 -3.98 -6.34
C TYR A 275 8.98 -3.44 -5.21
N SER A 276 9.61 -3.30 -4.04
CA SER A 276 9.07 -2.55 -2.92
C SER A 276 10.22 -1.77 -2.31
N GLN A 277 10.07 -0.44 -2.28
CA GLN A 277 11.08 0.50 -1.79
C GLN A 277 10.48 1.39 -0.71
N ARG A 278 11.07 1.36 0.47
CA ARG A 278 10.65 2.17 1.63
C ARG A 278 11.71 3.20 1.97
N THR A 279 11.25 4.42 2.27
CA THR A 279 12.06 5.52 2.80
C THR A 279 11.35 6.10 4.02
N GLN A 280 12.09 6.48 5.05
CA GLN A 280 11.55 7.12 6.24
C GLN A 280 12.39 8.31 6.65
N ALA A 281 11.77 9.32 7.23
CA ALA A 281 12.41 10.53 7.75
C ALA A 281 12.06 10.78 9.23
N ALA A 282 11.50 9.80 9.93
CA ALA A 282 11.11 9.93 11.34
C ALA A 282 12.28 10.18 12.32
N TYR A 283 13.53 10.11 11.85
CA TYR A 283 14.73 10.44 12.64
C TYR A 283 15.02 11.95 12.67
N ASP A 284 14.35 12.74 11.83
CA ASP A 284 14.46 14.19 11.77
C ASP A 284 13.26 14.82 12.49
N ASP A 285 13.49 15.74 13.42
CA ASP A 285 12.43 16.28 14.28
C ASP A 285 11.38 17.09 13.51
N ILE A 286 11.81 17.84 12.48
CA ILE A 286 10.90 18.62 11.64
C ILE A 286 9.98 17.66 10.88
N ALA A 287 10.55 16.61 10.29
CA ALA A 287 9.78 15.56 9.64
C ALA A 287 8.86 14.84 10.64
N TYR A 288 9.38 14.34 11.76
CA TYR A 288 8.62 13.62 12.77
C TYR A 288 7.38 14.39 13.21
N ASN A 289 7.52 15.68 13.49
CA ASN A 289 6.43 16.55 13.96
C ASN A 289 5.55 17.12 12.84
N SER A 290 5.89 16.93 11.56
CA SER A 290 5.17 17.54 10.43
C SER A 290 3.69 17.16 10.34
N ALA A 291 3.33 15.97 10.82
CA ALA A 291 1.96 15.51 10.98
C ALA A 291 1.86 14.64 12.23
N ILE A 292 1.22 15.15 13.28
CA ILE A 292 1.18 14.53 14.61
C ILE A 292 -0.23 14.55 15.18
N ARG A 293 -0.59 13.51 15.94
CA ARG A 293 -1.84 13.47 16.69
C ARG A 293 -1.58 14.02 18.09
N GLU A 294 -2.24 15.12 18.44
CA GLU A 294 -2.02 15.85 19.69
C GLU A 294 -3.32 16.53 20.15
N GLU A 295 -3.34 16.96 21.41
CA GLU A 295 -4.43 17.75 21.98
C GLU A 295 -4.22 19.22 21.65
N ASP A 296 -5.32 19.95 21.40
CA ASP A 296 -5.30 21.41 21.39
C ASP A 296 -5.25 21.98 22.83
N SER A 297 -5.25 23.32 22.95
CA SER A 297 -5.21 23.97 24.27
C SER A 297 -6.45 23.74 25.15
N GLU A 298 -7.53 23.23 24.58
CA GLU A 298 -8.78 22.89 25.29
C GLU A 298 -8.90 21.38 25.56
N GLY A 299 -7.89 20.59 25.20
CA GLY A 299 -7.86 19.14 25.40
C GLY A 299 -8.58 18.34 24.32
N ASN A 300 -9.01 18.97 23.22
CA ASN A 300 -9.60 18.24 22.10
C ASN A 300 -8.50 17.56 21.27
N ILE A 301 -8.58 16.24 21.12
CA ILE A 301 -7.63 15.48 20.33
C ILE A 301 -7.89 15.70 18.84
N GLY A 302 -6.86 16.13 18.12
CA GLY A 302 -6.87 16.28 16.67
C GLY A 302 -5.56 15.79 16.04
N VAL A 303 -5.43 15.98 14.74
CA VAL A 303 -4.16 15.74 14.02
C VAL A 303 -3.71 17.05 13.39
N THR A 304 -2.60 17.59 13.87
CA THR A 304 -2.01 18.83 13.38
C THR A 304 -1.19 18.55 12.14
N LEU A 305 -1.51 19.24 11.04
CA LEU A 305 -0.63 19.34 9.87
C LEU A 305 0.19 20.63 9.98
N ARG A 306 1.51 20.50 10.19
CA ARG A 306 2.42 21.65 10.29
C ARG A 306 2.81 22.16 8.90
N LYS A 307 3.29 23.40 8.83
CA LYS A 307 3.62 24.10 7.57
C LYS A 307 4.62 23.33 6.69
N ASP A 308 5.55 22.60 7.31
CA ASP A 308 6.61 21.87 6.62
C ASP A 308 6.16 20.55 5.98
N VAL A 309 4.92 20.11 6.20
CA VAL A 309 4.43 18.78 5.75
C VAL A 309 4.63 18.54 4.24
N LEU A 310 4.38 19.56 3.40
CA LEU A 310 4.55 19.44 1.95
C LEU A 310 6.03 19.41 1.54
N HIS A 311 6.88 20.13 2.26
CA HIS A 311 8.32 20.11 2.04
C HIS A 311 8.92 18.74 2.39
N VAL A 312 8.59 18.24 3.59
CA VAL A 312 9.00 16.91 4.07
C VAL A 312 8.52 15.80 3.11
N ALA A 313 7.27 15.87 2.67
CA ALA A 313 6.73 14.95 1.67
C ALA A 313 7.52 15.00 0.35
N GLY A 314 7.87 16.19 -0.13
CA GLY A 314 8.67 16.39 -1.34
C GLY A 314 10.07 15.75 -1.25
N GLU A 315 10.78 15.95 -0.13
CA GLU A 315 12.11 15.38 0.07
C GLU A 315 12.09 13.86 0.24
N LEU A 316 11.07 13.32 0.92
CA LEU A 316 10.85 11.88 1.01
C LEU A 316 10.57 11.25 -0.36
N LEU A 317 9.71 11.89 -1.16
CA LEU A 317 9.41 11.45 -2.51
C LEU A 317 10.68 11.41 -3.36
N ARG A 318 11.45 12.51 -3.35
CA ARG A 318 12.72 12.61 -4.08
C ARG A 318 13.69 11.49 -3.69
N THR A 319 13.88 11.26 -2.39
CA THR A 319 14.78 10.23 -1.87
C THR A 319 14.31 8.82 -2.24
N ASN A 320 13.02 8.54 -2.09
CA ASN A 320 12.44 7.25 -2.45
C ASN A 320 12.61 6.93 -3.94
N PHE A 321 12.36 7.91 -4.81
CA PHE A 321 12.48 7.74 -6.25
C PHE A 321 13.93 7.64 -6.72
N GLN A 322 14.87 8.31 -6.06
CA GLN A 322 16.29 8.11 -6.35
C GLN A 322 16.72 6.65 -6.14
N THR A 323 16.32 6.05 -5.00
CA THR A 323 16.63 4.65 -4.70
C THR A 323 15.85 3.67 -5.58
N LEU A 324 14.57 3.95 -5.86
CA LEU A 324 13.78 3.12 -6.76
C LEU A 324 14.36 3.18 -8.19
N GLY A 325 14.69 4.38 -8.65
CA GLY A 325 15.20 4.63 -10.00
C GLY A 325 16.52 3.91 -10.29
N SER A 326 17.43 3.83 -9.32
CA SER A 326 18.66 3.05 -9.47
C SER A 326 18.38 1.55 -9.67
N SER A 327 17.24 1.05 -9.20
CA SER A 327 16.85 -0.34 -9.34
C SER A 327 16.07 -0.62 -10.63
N ILE A 328 15.17 0.28 -11.05
CA ILE A 328 14.20 -0.01 -12.12
C ILE A 328 14.47 0.68 -13.47
N LEU A 329 15.24 1.78 -13.48
CA LEU A 329 15.41 2.57 -14.70
C LEU A 329 16.41 1.95 -15.68
N PRO A 330 16.24 2.21 -16.99
CA PRO A 330 17.23 1.85 -18.00
C PRO A 330 18.58 2.54 -17.76
N LEU A 331 19.65 1.95 -18.29
CA LEU A 331 21.02 2.48 -18.12
C LEU A 331 21.16 3.91 -18.68
N GLU A 332 20.49 4.22 -19.80
CA GLU A 332 20.45 5.55 -20.41
C GLU A 332 19.96 6.63 -19.41
N GLU A 333 18.87 6.36 -18.69
CA GLU A 333 18.31 7.28 -17.70
C GLU A 333 19.22 7.43 -16.49
N LYS A 334 19.86 6.34 -16.05
CA LYS A 334 20.84 6.35 -14.96
C LYS A 334 22.06 7.20 -15.31
N ILE A 335 22.59 7.07 -16.53
CA ILE A 335 23.74 7.86 -17.01
C ILE A 335 23.36 9.35 -17.08
N ARG A 336 22.21 9.70 -17.66
CA ARG A 336 21.73 11.09 -17.73
C ARG A 336 21.59 11.71 -16.35
N TYR A 337 21.04 10.95 -15.40
CA TYR A 337 20.91 11.39 -14.02
C TYR A 337 22.27 11.59 -13.35
N GLY A 338 23.18 10.62 -13.48
CA GLY A 338 24.54 10.71 -12.96
C GLY A 338 25.31 11.91 -13.52
N PHE A 339 25.20 12.16 -14.82
CA PHE A 339 25.80 13.33 -15.47
C PHE A 339 25.19 14.65 -14.97
N SER A 340 23.88 14.68 -14.72
CA SER A 340 23.24 15.87 -14.14
C SER A 340 23.72 16.16 -12.71
N ILE A 341 23.90 15.13 -11.87
CA ILE A 341 24.50 15.30 -10.54
C ILE A 341 25.93 15.82 -10.67
N PHE A 342 26.73 15.24 -11.57
CA PHE A 342 28.11 15.66 -11.81
C PHE A 342 28.17 17.14 -12.24
N ARG A 343 27.35 17.53 -13.21
CA ARG A 343 27.25 18.90 -13.70
C ARG A 343 26.85 19.87 -12.59
N LYS A 344 25.84 19.52 -11.78
CA LYS A 344 25.42 20.38 -10.66
C LYS A 344 26.50 20.54 -9.59
N LYS A 345 27.25 19.48 -9.31
CA LYS A 345 28.26 19.47 -8.24
C LYS A 345 29.57 20.16 -8.66
N PHE A 346 30.00 19.99 -9.91
CA PHE A 346 31.34 20.39 -10.36
C PHE A 346 31.38 21.45 -11.46
N ILE A 347 30.29 21.67 -12.21
CA ILE A 347 30.27 22.59 -13.35
C ILE A 347 29.45 23.84 -13.01
N ASP A 348 28.18 23.66 -12.66
CA ASP A 348 27.25 24.76 -12.43
C ASP A 348 26.20 24.40 -11.38
N LYS A 349 26.32 25.03 -10.20
CA LYS A 349 25.44 24.79 -9.05
C LYS A 349 24.01 25.29 -9.28
N SER A 350 23.79 26.19 -10.24
CA SER A 350 22.48 26.77 -10.56
C SER A 350 21.61 25.84 -11.41
N VAL A 351 22.20 24.84 -12.07
CA VAL A 351 21.47 23.90 -12.94
C VAL A 351 20.51 23.05 -12.12
N GLU A 352 19.27 22.92 -12.61
CA GLU A 352 18.28 22.01 -12.04
C GLU A 352 18.69 20.54 -12.23
N LEU A 353 18.41 19.71 -11.23
CA LEU A 353 18.68 18.27 -11.35
C LEU A 353 17.72 17.67 -12.37
N TYR A 354 18.26 16.89 -13.28
CA TYR A 354 17.48 16.07 -14.18
C TYR A 354 16.59 15.12 -13.36
N VAL A 355 15.29 15.10 -13.66
CA VAL A 355 14.36 14.13 -13.08
C VAL A 355 14.26 12.95 -14.05
N PRO A 356 14.69 11.74 -13.66
CA PRO A 356 14.64 10.57 -14.54
C PRO A 356 13.24 10.27 -15.01
N ASN A 357 13.11 9.81 -16.25
CA ASN A 357 11.80 9.51 -16.83
C ASN A 357 11.32 8.10 -16.46
N PHE A 358 10.57 7.99 -15.36
CA PHE A 358 9.96 6.74 -14.90
C PHE A 358 8.92 6.16 -15.89
N ARG A 359 8.38 6.99 -16.78
CA ARG A 359 7.36 6.59 -17.77
C ARG A 359 7.91 5.64 -18.84
N LYS A 360 9.24 5.53 -18.96
CA LYS A 360 9.90 4.50 -19.78
C LYS A 360 9.69 3.09 -19.24
N VAL A 361 9.37 2.94 -17.94
CA VAL A 361 9.27 1.63 -17.28
C VAL A 361 7.97 1.43 -16.50
N ILE A 362 7.27 2.50 -16.12
CA ILE A 362 5.96 2.46 -15.47
C ILE A 362 4.93 3.06 -16.42
N GLN A 363 3.80 2.36 -16.61
CA GLN A 363 2.71 2.80 -17.48
C GLN A 363 1.57 3.43 -16.66
N HIS A 364 1.38 2.98 -15.42
CA HIS A 364 0.24 3.35 -14.59
C HIS A 364 0.67 3.78 -13.19
N TYR A 365 -0.04 4.75 -12.60
CA TYR A 365 0.33 5.34 -11.32
C TYR A 365 -0.89 5.40 -10.39
N CYS A 366 -0.71 4.98 -9.14
CA CYS A 366 -1.61 5.27 -8.03
C CYS A 366 -0.88 6.20 -7.04
N LEU A 367 -1.47 7.35 -6.75
CA LEU A 367 -0.87 8.45 -6.01
C LEU A 367 -1.65 8.75 -4.73
N PRO A 368 -1.00 9.28 -3.67
CA PRO A 368 -1.72 9.65 -2.45
C PRO A 368 -2.91 10.57 -2.70
N THR A 369 -4.13 10.12 -2.38
CA THR A 369 -5.37 10.91 -2.54
C THR A 369 -5.58 11.90 -1.39
N SER A 370 -4.53 12.60 -0.96
CA SER A 370 -4.55 13.51 0.19
C SER A 370 -5.15 14.89 -0.11
N GLY A 371 -5.65 15.11 -1.32
CA GLY A 371 -6.24 16.37 -1.79
C GLY A 371 -5.76 16.74 -3.19
N LYS A 372 -6.56 17.51 -3.93
CA LYS A 372 -6.30 17.82 -5.35
C LYS A 372 -4.93 18.50 -5.54
N SER A 373 -4.59 19.48 -4.71
CA SER A 373 -3.31 20.19 -4.81
C SER A 373 -2.10 19.26 -4.61
N VAL A 374 -2.20 18.30 -3.68
CA VAL A 374 -1.14 17.33 -3.41
C VAL A 374 -0.94 16.40 -4.60
N ILE A 375 -2.03 15.87 -5.17
CA ILE A 375 -1.98 15.01 -6.36
C ILE A 375 -1.31 15.76 -7.53
N MET A 376 -1.74 16.99 -7.80
CA MET A 376 -1.19 17.81 -8.89
C MET A 376 0.30 18.12 -8.67
N GLU A 377 0.70 18.43 -7.44
CA GLU A 377 2.10 18.74 -7.11
C GLU A 377 3.01 17.50 -7.27
N ILE A 378 2.53 16.32 -6.86
CA ILE A 378 3.24 15.04 -7.09
C ILE A 378 3.35 14.78 -8.60
N GLY A 379 2.25 14.90 -9.34
CA GLY A 379 2.23 14.74 -10.80
C GLY A 379 3.22 15.65 -11.51
N LYS A 380 3.24 16.94 -11.14
CA LYS A 380 4.19 17.93 -11.66
C LYS A 380 5.64 17.57 -11.36
N LYS A 381 5.95 17.21 -10.10
CA LYS A 381 7.32 16.80 -9.70
C LYS A 381 7.80 15.56 -10.45
N MET A 382 6.88 14.63 -10.72
CA MET A 382 7.15 13.39 -11.45
C MET A 382 7.05 13.54 -12.97
N LYS A 383 6.68 14.72 -13.48
CA LYS A 383 6.44 15.00 -14.91
C LYS A 383 5.45 14.03 -15.54
N LEU A 384 4.40 13.69 -14.79
CA LEU A 384 3.29 12.86 -15.25
C LEU A 384 2.34 13.67 -16.14
N LYS A 385 1.67 12.96 -17.05
CA LYS A 385 0.56 13.50 -17.85
C LYS A 385 -0.74 13.51 -17.05
N ASP A 386 -1.71 14.30 -17.52
CA ASP A 386 -3.06 14.35 -16.94
C ASP A 386 -3.73 12.96 -16.91
N GLU A 387 -3.56 12.18 -17.97
CA GLU A 387 -4.04 10.79 -18.10
C GLU A 387 -3.49 9.87 -16.97
N GLU A 388 -2.27 10.14 -16.51
CA GLU A 388 -1.54 9.32 -15.53
C GLU A 388 -1.90 9.69 -14.09
N ILE A 389 -2.41 10.91 -13.86
CA ILE A 389 -2.92 11.36 -12.54
C ILE A 389 -4.44 11.22 -12.42
N GLU A 390 -5.13 10.91 -13.52
CA GLU A 390 -6.59 10.85 -13.60
C GLU A 390 -7.18 9.89 -12.55
N ALA A 391 -6.61 8.69 -12.37
CA ALA A 391 -7.12 7.70 -11.43
C ALA A 391 -7.16 8.25 -9.99
N ALA A 392 -6.12 8.97 -9.58
CA ALA A 392 -6.05 9.62 -8.27
C ALA A 392 -7.09 10.73 -8.12
N LEU A 393 -7.23 11.58 -9.13
CA LEU A 393 -8.19 12.69 -9.14
C LEU A 393 -9.64 12.19 -9.12
N MET A 394 -9.97 11.17 -9.92
CA MET A 394 -11.31 10.61 -9.98
C MET A 394 -11.64 9.87 -8.69
N THR A 395 -10.69 9.13 -8.11
CA THR A 395 -10.86 8.47 -6.80
C THR A 395 -11.15 9.51 -5.71
N LEU A 396 -10.34 10.56 -5.63
CA LEU A 396 -10.55 11.66 -4.69
C LEU A 396 -11.92 12.32 -4.90
N HIS A 397 -12.30 12.57 -6.15
CA HIS A 397 -13.58 13.19 -6.46
C HIS A 397 -14.76 12.30 -6.04
N ARG A 398 -14.75 11.02 -6.41
CA ARG A 398 -15.88 10.10 -6.20
C ARG A 398 -16.00 9.64 -4.75
N PHE A 399 -14.89 9.34 -4.08
CA PHE A 399 -14.88 8.69 -2.77
C PHE A 399 -14.19 9.48 -1.67
N GLY A 400 -13.41 10.50 -2.01
CA GLY A 400 -12.64 11.28 -1.05
C GLY A 400 -11.28 10.68 -0.71
N ASN A 401 -10.71 11.09 0.42
CA ASN A 401 -9.49 10.49 0.94
C ASN A 401 -9.84 9.32 1.86
N GLN A 402 -9.70 8.09 1.39
CA GLN A 402 -9.93 6.87 2.19
C GLN A 402 -8.67 6.37 2.93
N SER A 403 -7.75 7.30 3.23
CA SER A 403 -6.50 7.02 3.93
C SER A 403 -5.68 5.92 3.24
N SER A 404 -5.32 4.86 3.95
CA SER A 404 -4.48 3.77 3.45
C SER A 404 -5.14 2.94 2.34
N SER A 405 -6.46 3.01 2.19
CA SER A 405 -7.18 2.18 1.21
C SER A 405 -7.25 2.80 -0.20
N SER A 406 -6.96 4.10 -0.35
CA SER A 406 -7.18 4.86 -1.60
C SER A 406 -6.48 4.28 -2.83
N LEU A 407 -5.25 3.78 -2.66
CA LEU A 407 -4.44 3.21 -3.75
C LEU A 407 -5.12 2.04 -4.46
N TRP A 408 -6.02 1.33 -3.75
CA TRP A 408 -6.79 0.22 -4.31
C TRP A 408 -8.04 0.68 -5.08
N TYR A 409 -8.61 1.83 -4.72
CA TYR A 409 -9.68 2.43 -5.51
C TYR A 409 -9.15 2.99 -6.84
N GLU A 410 -7.94 3.54 -6.84
CA GLU A 410 -7.26 3.98 -8.07
C GLU A 410 -6.93 2.80 -8.98
N LEU A 411 -6.40 1.70 -8.43
CA LEU A 411 -6.17 0.48 -9.21
C LEU A 411 -7.49 -0.07 -9.76
N ALA A 412 -8.55 -0.11 -8.95
CA ALA A 412 -9.88 -0.54 -9.39
C ALA A 412 -10.44 0.35 -10.50
N TYR A 413 -10.17 1.66 -10.46
CA TYR A 413 -10.57 2.58 -11.52
C TYR A 413 -9.90 2.21 -12.85
N MET A 414 -8.59 1.97 -12.83
CA MET A 414 -7.84 1.61 -14.03
C MET A 414 -8.22 0.22 -14.57
N GLU A 415 -8.47 -0.75 -13.69
CA GLU A 415 -9.00 -2.07 -14.06
C GLU A 415 -10.40 -1.98 -14.66
N ALA A 416 -11.30 -1.18 -14.06
CA ALA A 416 -12.66 -0.98 -14.54
C ALA A 416 -12.71 -0.24 -15.87
N LYS A 417 -11.68 0.57 -16.19
CA LYS A 417 -11.46 1.16 -17.52
C LYS A 417 -10.71 0.25 -18.49
N GLU A 418 -10.33 -0.96 -18.06
CA GLU A 418 -9.55 -1.93 -18.84
C GLU A 418 -8.24 -1.34 -19.40
N ARG A 419 -7.63 -0.40 -18.65
CA ARG A 419 -6.42 0.32 -19.08
C ARG A 419 -5.14 -0.48 -18.86
N VAL A 420 -5.14 -1.39 -17.90
CA VAL A 420 -3.93 -2.13 -17.49
C VAL A 420 -3.83 -3.43 -18.25
N LYS A 421 -2.84 -3.54 -19.14
CA LYS A 421 -2.60 -4.70 -20.00
C LYS A 421 -1.54 -5.63 -19.41
N GLU A 422 -1.54 -6.88 -19.86
CA GLU A 422 -0.49 -7.85 -19.49
C GLU A 422 0.91 -7.30 -19.78
N GLY A 423 1.83 -7.49 -18.84
CA GLY A 423 3.22 -7.01 -18.89
C GLY A 423 3.41 -5.53 -18.53
N GLU A 424 2.35 -4.73 -18.48
CA GLU A 424 2.44 -3.33 -18.04
C GLU A 424 2.65 -3.23 -16.53
N ARG A 425 3.27 -2.12 -16.13
CA ARG A 425 3.64 -1.90 -14.72
C ARG A 425 2.85 -0.77 -14.09
N VAL A 426 2.41 -1.03 -12.86
CA VAL A 426 1.70 -0.09 -11.99
C VAL A 426 2.60 0.28 -10.83
N LEU A 427 2.78 1.58 -10.58
CA LEU A 427 3.43 2.11 -9.39
C LEU A 427 2.38 2.58 -8.38
N GLN A 428 2.35 1.98 -7.19
CA GLN A 428 1.59 2.50 -6.07
C GLN A 428 2.50 3.26 -5.10
N LEU A 429 2.13 4.50 -4.78
CA LEU A 429 2.89 5.40 -3.91
C LEU A 429 2.13 5.70 -2.62
N GLY A 430 2.56 5.09 -1.50
CA GLY A 430 2.00 5.36 -0.18
C GLY A 430 2.83 6.36 0.62
N MET A 431 2.20 7.40 1.17
CA MET A 431 2.84 8.41 2.02
C MET A 431 2.02 8.66 3.29
N GLY A 432 2.67 8.80 4.45
CA GLY A 432 1.97 8.87 5.73
C GLY A 432 2.85 9.31 6.90
N THR A 433 2.28 9.29 8.11
CA THR A 433 2.86 9.85 9.36
C THR A 433 4.10 9.14 9.87
N GLY A 434 4.85 9.82 10.75
CA GLY A 434 6.23 9.48 11.11
C GLY A 434 7.04 9.38 9.82
N PRO A 435 7.21 10.49 9.08
CA PRO A 435 7.05 10.50 7.64
C PRO A 435 7.72 9.36 6.89
N LYS A 436 6.91 8.63 6.13
CA LYS A 436 7.32 7.48 5.33
C LYS A 436 6.80 7.60 3.92
N CYS A 437 7.58 7.06 2.99
CA CYS A 437 7.22 6.92 1.59
C CYS A 437 7.51 5.47 1.16
N ILE A 438 6.52 4.80 0.59
CA ILE A 438 6.63 3.43 0.09
C ILE A 438 6.17 3.39 -1.35
N SER A 439 7.05 2.88 -2.22
CA SER A 439 6.76 2.62 -3.61
C SER A 439 6.65 1.12 -3.84
N LEU A 440 5.53 0.66 -4.40
CA LEU A 440 5.32 -0.71 -4.85
C LEU A 440 5.21 -0.73 -6.37
N VAL A 441 6.02 -1.56 -7.03
CA VAL A 441 5.95 -1.75 -8.48
C VAL A 441 5.37 -3.13 -8.75
N TRP A 442 4.20 -3.14 -9.37
CA TRP A 442 3.49 -4.33 -9.80
C TRP A 442 3.62 -4.51 -11.30
N GLU A 443 3.72 -5.74 -11.75
CA GLU A 443 3.60 -6.13 -13.17
C GLU A 443 2.29 -6.89 -13.35
N CYS A 444 1.51 -6.49 -14.35
CA CYS A 444 0.25 -7.12 -14.67
C CYS A 444 0.50 -8.50 -15.30
N ASN A 445 0.01 -9.57 -14.66
CA ASN A 445 0.24 -10.93 -15.13
C ASN A 445 -0.75 -11.37 -16.21
N LYS A 446 -1.87 -10.66 -16.35
CA LYS A 446 -2.93 -10.95 -17.32
C LYS A 446 -3.73 -9.68 -17.58
N THR A 447 -4.22 -9.48 -18.80
CA THR A 447 -5.11 -8.36 -19.09
C THR A 447 -6.37 -8.45 -18.24
N ILE A 448 -6.73 -7.34 -17.58
CA ILE A 448 -7.89 -7.28 -16.69
C ILE A 448 -9.10 -6.78 -17.47
N VAL A 449 -10.17 -7.57 -17.48
CA VAL A 449 -11.41 -7.31 -18.22
C VAL A 449 -12.65 -7.56 -17.35
N GLY A 450 -13.72 -6.82 -17.62
CA GLY A 450 -15.02 -7.01 -16.96
C GLY A 450 -15.10 -6.52 -15.50
N GLU A 451 -14.12 -5.75 -15.03
CA GLU A 451 -14.16 -5.12 -13.70
C GLU A 451 -15.06 -3.88 -13.67
N ALA A 452 -15.52 -3.38 -14.82
CA ALA A 452 -16.45 -2.26 -14.96
C ALA A 452 -17.78 -2.47 -14.21
N HIS A 453 -18.18 -3.71 -13.96
CA HIS A 453 -19.41 -4.08 -13.26
C HIS A 453 -19.17 -4.62 -11.84
N LYS A 454 -17.94 -4.47 -11.32
CA LYS A 454 -17.53 -5.02 -10.02
C LYS A 454 -16.91 -3.94 -9.13
N GLY A 455 -16.92 -4.21 -7.82
CA GLY A 455 -16.22 -3.39 -6.84
C GLY A 455 -16.80 -1.97 -6.70
N PRO A 456 -15.99 -0.99 -6.26
CA PRO A 456 -16.51 0.31 -5.84
C PRO A 456 -17.01 1.18 -6.98
N TRP A 457 -16.54 0.93 -8.21
CA TRP A 457 -16.83 1.74 -9.40
C TRP A 457 -18.00 1.23 -10.24
N ALA A 458 -18.55 0.06 -9.91
CA ALA A 458 -19.48 -0.70 -10.77
C ALA A 458 -20.66 0.10 -11.33
N ASP A 459 -21.18 1.05 -10.56
CA ASP A 459 -22.35 1.87 -10.91
C ASP A 459 -22.01 3.25 -11.49
N SER A 460 -20.75 3.66 -11.43
CA SER A 460 -20.37 5.03 -11.80
C SER A 460 -19.19 5.13 -12.75
N ILE A 461 -18.52 4.03 -13.11
CA ILE A 461 -17.29 4.08 -13.92
C ILE A 461 -17.47 4.81 -15.26
N TYR A 462 -18.64 4.71 -15.89
CA TYR A 462 -18.93 5.35 -17.18
C TYR A 462 -19.15 6.87 -17.07
N SER A 463 -19.36 7.40 -15.86
CA SER A 463 -19.51 8.83 -15.59
C SER A 463 -18.17 9.54 -15.34
N TYR A 464 -17.04 8.86 -15.51
CA TYR A 464 -15.69 9.38 -15.31
C TYR A 464 -14.80 9.09 -16.54
N PRO A 465 -13.79 9.93 -16.87
CA PRO A 465 -13.45 11.18 -16.22
C PRO A 465 -14.52 12.28 -16.44
N LEU A 466 -14.45 13.33 -15.63
CA LEU A 466 -15.35 14.50 -15.69
C LEU A 466 -14.84 15.59 -16.64
#